data_AF-A0A3D3QK26-F1
#
_entry.id   AF-A0A3D3QK26-F1
#
_cell.length_a   1.000
_cell.length_b   1.000
_cell.length_c   1.000
_cell.angle_alpha   90.00
_cell.angle_beta   90.00
_cell.angle_gamma   90.00
#
_symmetry.space_group_name_H-M   'P 1'
#
loop_
_entity.id
_entity.type
_entity.pdbx_description
1 polymer ?
#
loop_
_entity_poly.entity_id
_entity_poly.type
_entity_poly.pdbx_seq_one_letter_code
_entity_poly.pdbx_strand_id
1 'polypeptide(L)'
;MNELIKGSAIALLKAIGRHHPVYTEYSQVLDFFHPTQCLAHVRGVITMSTPSSSSVLSILSCLVLVSGLAWAGSQDGAAVGSVPLFALCLGFAILLQWVAFIPAYAARTERYFDLMGSLTYLSVIAIGIGFKPEPDLRSTLLAGLVTIWASRLGTFLFRRVRAEGKDGRFDAIKQSFGRFLFAWTLQGV
;
A
#
# COMPACT_ATOMS: atom_id res chain seq x y z
N MET A 1 -42.32 -25.40 -12.64
CA MET A 1 -42.80 -26.02 -11.39
C MET A 1 -41.99 -25.63 -10.14
N ASN A 2 -40.72 -25.21 -10.25
CA ASN A 2 -39.90 -24.80 -9.09
C ASN A 2 -40.10 -23.36 -8.57
N GLU A 3 -40.69 -22.45 -9.34
CA GLU A 3 -40.91 -21.05 -8.91
C GLU A 3 -42.19 -20.85 -8.09
N LEU A 4 -43.17 -21.75 -8.23
CA LEU A 4 -44.43 -21.72 -7.47
C LEU A 4 -44.26 -22.23 -6.02
N ILE A 5 -43.25 -23.05 -5.74
CA ILE A 5 -42.98 -23.60 -4.40
C ILE A 5 -42.22 -22.58 -3.53
N LYS A 6 -41.31 -21.79 -4.11
CA LYS A 6 -40.55 -20.76 -3.38
C LYS A 6 -41.43 -19.60 -2.90
N GLY A 7 -42.38 -19.16 -3.72
CA GLY A 7 -43.28 -18.06 -3.36
C GLY A 7 -44.19 -18.39 -2.18
N SER A 8 -44.68 -19.64 -2.10
CA SER A 8 -45.55 -20.09 -1.01
C SER A 8 -44.80 -20.20 0.32
N ALA A 9 -43.54 -20.66 0.31
CA ALA A 9 -42.71 -20.77 1.51
C ALA A 9 -42.43 -19.40 2.16
N ILE A 10 -42.20 -18.36 1.35
CA ILE A 10 -41.96 -16.99 1.84
C ILE A 10 -43.25 -16.37 2.40
N ALA A 11 -44.39 -16.64 1.76
CA ALA A 11 -45.70 -16.20 2.26
C ALA A 11 -46.07 -16.87 3.59
N LEU A 12 -45.73 -18.16 3.74
CA LEU A 12 -45.98 -18.94 4.97
C LEU A 12 -45.07 -18.49 6.13
N LEU A 13 -43.80 -18.18 5.85
CA LEU A 13 -42.86 -17.62 6.83
C LEU A 13 -43.31 -16.23 7.34
N LYS A 14 -43.86 -15.38 6.46
CA LYS A 14 -44.43 -14.08 6.86
C LYS A 14 -45.72 -14.20 7.68
N ALA A 15 -46.50 -15.26 7.47
CA ALA A 15 -47.72 -15.51 8.24
C ALA A 15 -47.41 -16.02 9.66
N ILE A 16 -46.38 -16.87 9.81
CA ILE A 16 -45.98 -17.44 11.12
C ILE A 16 -45.26 -16.39 12.00
N GLY A 17 -44.52 -15.44 11.41
CA GLY A 17 -43.74 -14.44 12.16
C GLY A 17 -44.54 -13.28 12.78
N ARG A 18 -45.88 -13.25 12.69
CA ARG A 18 -46.69 -12.06 13.01
C ARG A 18 -47.12 -11.91 14.48
N HIS A 19 -46.71 -12.80 15.39
CA HIS A 19 -47.16 -12.78 16.80
C HIS A 19 -46.08 -12.81 17.88
N HIS A 20 -44.79 -12.59 17.55
CA HIS A 20 -43.73 -12.48 18.55
C HIS A 20 -43.05 -11.10 18.54
N PRO A 21 -42.93 -10.41 19.70
CA PRO A 21 -42.45 -9.02 19.80
C PRO A 21 -40.93 -8.85 19.58
N VAL A 22 -40.27 -9.82 18.92
CA VAL A 22 -38.80 -9.84 18.72
C VAL A 22 -38.41 -9.52 17.26
N TYR A 23 -39.37 -9.38 16.33
CA TYR A 23 -39.07 -9.20 14.90
C TYR A 23 -39.31 -7.77 14.35
N THR A 24 -39.71 -6.82 15.20
CA THR A 24 -40.02 -5.43 14.80
C THR A 24 -38.76 -4.62 14.39
N GLU A 25 -37.56 -5.08 14.76
CA GLU A 25 -36.30 -4.39 14.42
C GLU A 25 -35.80 -4.64 12.99
N TYR A 26 -36.16 -5.77 12.36
CA TYR A 26 -35.62 -6.12 11.05
C TYR A 26 -36.37 -5.50 9.85
N SER A 27 -37.62 -5.07 10.04
CA SER A 27 -38.36 -4.38 8.97
C SER A 27 -37.84 -2.97 8.69
N GLN A 28 -37.18 -2.31 9.65
CA GLN A 28 -36.57 -1.00 9.42
C GLN A 28 -35.30 -1.05 8.56
N VAL A 29 -34.60 -2.19 8.53
CA VAL A 29 -33.36 -2.33 7.75
C VAL A 29 -33.65 -2.62 6.28
N LEU A 30 -34.80 -3.23 5.97
CA LEU A 30 -35.19 -3.55 4.59
C LEU A 30 -35.77 -2.35 3.82
N ASP A 31 -36.26 -1.32 4.51
CA ASP A 31 -36.70 -0.07 3.87
C ASP A 31 -35.52 0.86 3.47
N PHE A 32 -34.31 0.61 3.98
CA PHE A 32 -33.09 1.35 3.61
C PHE A 32 -32.57 0.99 2.20
N PHE A 33 -33.11 -0.07 1.57
CA PHE A 33 -32.71 -0.53 0.24
C PHE A 33 -33.69 -0.12 -0.87
N HIS A 34 -34.34 1.05 -0.77
CA HIS A 34 -35.07 1.63 -1.91
C HIS A 34 -34.09 2.39 -2.84
N PRO A 35 -33.94 1.99 -4.12
CA PRO A 35 -32.87 2.46 -5.01
C PRO A 35 -32.98 3.93 -5.47
N THR A 36 -34.04 4.65 -5.09
CA THR A 36 -34.31 6.01 -5.58
C THR A 36 -33.74 7.13 -4.69
N GLN A 37 -33.33 6.86 -3.45
CA GLN A 37 -32.77 7.90 -2.56
C GLN A 37 -31.23 7.96 -2.53
N CYS A 38 -30.53 6.95 -3.07
CA CYS A 38 -29.06 6.91 -3.06
C CYS A 38 -28.42 7.83 -4.13
N LEU A 39 -29.16 8.18 -5.19
CA LEU A 39 -28.60 8.93 -6.33
C LEU A 39 -28.46 10.45 -6.08
N ALA A 40 -29.18 11.03 -5.12
CA ALA A 40 -29.09 12.46 -4.82
C ALA A 40 -27.92 12.80 -3.87
N HIS A 41 -27.62 11.92 -2.90
CA HIS A 41 -26.57 12.20 -1.91
C HIS A 41 -25.15 11.99 -2.48
N VAL A 42 -24.97 11.06 -3.42
CA VAL A 42 -23.67 10.78 -4.05
C VAL A 42 -23.24 11.90 -5.01
N ARG A 43 -24.19 12.67 -5.57
CA ARG A 43 -23.87 13.81 -6.45
C ARG A 43 -23.26 15.01 -5.72
N GLY A 44 -23.49 15.16 -4.42
CA GLY A 44 -22.99 16.30 -3.63
C GLY A 44 -21.54 16.17 -3.14
N VAL A 45 -21.01 14.94 -3.04
CA VAL A 45 -19.66 14.67 -2.48
C VAL A 45 -18.56 14.80 -3.56
N ILE A 46 -18.92 14.88 -4.85
CA ILE A 46 -17.98 14.91 -5.97
C ILE A 46 -17.69 16.36 -6.42
N THR A 47 -17.71 17.33 -5.49
CA THR A 47 -17.23 18.69 -5.78
C THR A 47 -16.11 19.09 -4.83
N MET A 48 -14.97 19.41 -5.46
CA MET A 48 -13.81 20.16 -4.98
C MET A 48 -12.72 19.43 -4.16
N SER A 49 -11.66 19.02 -4.88
CA SER A 49 -10.32 19.50 -4.53
C SER A 49 -9.49 19.70 -5.81
N THR A 50 -9.08 20.95 -6.05
CA THR A 50 -8.21 21.32 -7.15
C THR A 50 -6.82 20.70 -6.96
N PRO A 51 -6.14 20.24 -8.03
CA PRO A 51 -4.84 19.61 -7.91
C PRO A 51 -3.73 20.67 -7.87
N SER A 52 -3.20 20.97 -6.68
CA SER A 52 -1.92 21.69 -6.52
C SER A 52 -1.35 21.57 -5.10
N SER A 53 -2.13 21.93 -4.06
CA SER A 53 -1.63 22.01 -2.68
C SER A 53 -1.28 20.66 -2.04
N SER A 54 -1.94 19.57 -2.47
CA SER A 54 -1.71 18.24 -1.91
C SER A 54 -0.33 17.66 -2.23
N SER A 55 0.28 18.03 -3.37
CA SER A 55 1.56 17.46 -3.79
C SER A 55 2.74 18.06 -3.03
N VAL A 56 2.68 19.37 -2.76
CA VAL A 56 3.67 20.07 -1.93
C VAL A 56 3.70 19.49 -0.52
N LEU A 57 2.52 19.26 0.07
CA LEU A 57 2.42 18.66 1.40
C LEU A 57 3.00 17.25 1.46
N SER A 58 2.76 16.42 0.44
CA SER A 58 3.34 15.07 0.36
C SER A 58 4.86 15.08 0.22
N ILE A 59 5.43 16.03 -0.53
CA ILE A 59 6.89 16.17 -0.67
C ILE A 59 7.50 16.61 0.68
N LEU A 60 6.90 17.60 1.34
CA LEU A 60 7.37 18.07 2.64
C LEU A 60 7.32 16.97 3.70
N SER A 61 6.25 16.18 3.76
CA SER A 61 6.16 15.07 4.71
C SER A 61 7.22 14.01 4.45
N CYS A 62 7.47 13.66 3.18
CA CYS A 62 8.57 12.76 2.80
C CYS A 62 9.93 13.26 3.26
N LEU A 63 10.25 14.54 3.03
CA LEU A 63 11.54 15.12 3.43
C LEU A 63 11.73 15.12 4.94
N VAL A 64 10.68 15.47 5.70
CA VAL A 64 10.72 15.45 7.17
C VAL A 64 10.94 14.03 7.70
N LEU A 65 10.22 13.04 7.15
CA LEU A 65 10.36 11.64 7.56
C LEU A 65 11.76 11.09 7.28
N VAL A 66 12.25 11.24 6.05
CA VAL A 66 13.57 10.74 5.65
C VAL A 66 14.68 11.41 6.47
N SER A 67 14.60 12.73 6.68
CA SER A 67 15.60 13.46 7.47
C SER A 67 15.56 13.06 8.95
N GLY A 68 14.37 12.89 9.52
CA GLY A 68 14.19 12.45 10.90
C GLY A 68 14.72 11.03 11.13
N LEU A 69 14.46 10.10 10.21
CA LEU A 69 15.02 8.75 10.28
C LEU A 69 16.53 8.74 10.09
N ALA A 70 17.06 9.50 9.11
CA ALA A 70 18.49 9.60 8.89
C ALA A 70 19.21 10.09 10.14
N TRP A 71 18.65 11.11 10.80
CA TRP A 71 19.21 11.63 12.05
C TRP A 71 19.13 10.62 13.19
N ALA A 72 17.97 9.98 13.40
CA ALA A 72 17.77 9.03 14.48
C ALA A 72 18.60 7.75 14.32
N GLY A 73 18.66 7.18 13.12
CA GLY A 73 19.37 5.92 12.84
C GLY A 73 20.88 6.07 12.66
N SER A 74 21.38 7.31 12.53
CA SER A 74 22.83 7.58 12.41
C SER A 74 23.53 7.79 13.75
N GLN A 75 22.80 7.73 14.87
CA GLN A 75 23.38 7.90 16.21
C GLN A 75 24.24 6.69 16.57
N ASP A 76 25.52 6.93 16.87
CA ASP A 76 26.52 5.93 17.29
C ASP A 76 26.63 4.69 16.38
N GLY A 77 26.30 4.85 15.10
CA GLY A 77 26.31 3.78 14.10
C GLY A 77 27.68 3.57 13.43
N ALA A 78 27.79 2.47 12.68
CA ALA A 78 28.93 2.28 11.78
C ALA A 78 28.97 3.40 10.72
N ALA A 79 30.17 3.79 10.29
CA ALA A 79 30.38 4.83 9.29
C ALA A 79 31.32 4.34 8.17
N VAL A 80 31.08 4.83 6.96
CA VAL A 80 31.98 4.66 5.81
C VAL A 80 32.70 5.99 5.62
N GLY A 81 33.95 6.07 6.08
CA GLY A 81 34.66 7.35 6.17
C GLY A 81 33.96 8.31 7.13
N SER A 82 33.51 9.46 6.62
CA SER A 82 32.78 10.47 7.40
C SER A 82 31.25 10.34 7.32
N VAL A 83 30.72 9.38 6.57
CA VAL A 83 29.27 9.25 6.35
C VAL A 83 28.72 8.08 7.17
N PRO A 84 27.69 8.30 8.02
CA PRO A 84 27.02 7.20 8.72
C PRO A 84 26.46 6.18 7.73
N LEU A 85 26.74 4.89 7.95
CA LEU A 85 26.30 3.80 7.08
C LEU A 85 24.77 3.74 6.98
N PHE A 86 24.05 4.06 8.07
CA PHE A 86 22.60 4.13 8.07
C PHE A 86 22.08 5.21 7.11
N ALA A 87 22.61 6.44 7.19
CA ALA A 87 22.25 7.53 6.28
C ALA A 87 22.59 7.20 4.82
N LEU A 88 23.72 6.51 4.58
CA LEU A 88 24.10 6.04 3.25
C LEU A 88 23.09 5.02 2.70
N CYS A 89 22.72 4.02 3.49
CA CYS A 89 21.73 3.01 3.12
C CYS A 89 20.36 3.63 2.84
N LEU A 90 19.88 4.52 3.71
CA LEU A 90 18.60 5.22 3.54
C LEU A 90 18.62 6.12 2.30
N GLY A 91 19.68 6.92 2.13
CA GLY A 91 19.84 7.79 0.96
C GLY A 91 19.87 6.98 -0.34
N PHE A 92 20.58 5.85 -0.35
CA PHE A 92 20.61 4.92 -1.49
C PHE A 92 19.23 4.33 -1.78
N ALA A 93 18.49 3.88 -0.75
CA ALA A 93 17.14 3.34 -0.90
C ALA A 93 16.18 4.35 -1.54
N ILE A 94 16.15 5.59 -1.01
CA ILE A 94 15.32 6.67 -1.56
C ILE A 94 15.72 7.01 -2.99
N LEU A 95 17.02 7.08 -3.28
CA LEU A 95 17.52 7.37 -4.62
C LEU A 95 17.06 6.30 -5.63
N LEU A 96 17.20 5.01 -5.30
CA LEU A 96 16.71 3.93 -6.16
C LEU A 96 15.21 4.04 -6.42
N GLN A 97 14.42 4.34 -5.40
CA GLN A 97 12.97 4.50 -5.54
C GLN A 97 12.61 5.69 -6.44
N TRP A 98 13.30 6.82 -6.31
CA TRP A 98 13.07 7.99 -7.16
C TRP A 98 13.52 7.76 -8.61
N VAL A 99 14.63 7.06 -8.82
CA VAL A 99 15.08 6.66 -10.16
C VAL A 99 14.06 5.74 -10.82
N ALA A 100 13.51 4.76 -10.10
CA ALA A 100 12.50 3.84 -10.62
C ALA A 100 11.11 4.48 -10.78
N PHE A 101 10.80 5.48 -9.97
CA PHE A 101 9.58 6.28 -10.10
C PHE A 101 9.49 7.01 -11.44
N ILE A 102 10.59 7.55 -11.97
CA ILE A 102 10.61 8.31 -13.24
C ILE A 102 10.01 7.50 -14.41
N PRO A 103 10.55 6.31 -14.77
CA PRO A 103 9.99 5.51 -15.85
C PRO A 103 8.60 4.94 -15.50
N ALA A 104 8.35 4.61 -14.21
CA ALA A 104 7.06 4.10 -13.78
C ALA A 104 5.93 5.13 -13.93
N TYR A 105 6.22 6.41 -13.63
CA TYR A 105 5.28 7.51 -13.79
C TYR A 105 5.08 7.87 -15.26
N ALA A 106 6.17 7.89 -16.05
CA ALA A 106 6.10 8.13 -17.49
C ALA A 106 5.24 7.08 -18.20
N ALA A 107 5.43 5.80 -17.88
CA ALA A 107 4.69 4.68 -18.46
C ALA A 107 3.35 4.39 -17.74
N ARG A 108 3.01 5.15 -16.68
CA ARG A 108 1.82 4.93 -15.83
C ARG A 108 1.63 3.47 -15.45
N THR A 109 2.71 2.84 -14.99
CA THR A 109 2.74 1.41 -14.67
C THR A 109 3.20 1.16 -13.23
N GLU A 110 2.51 0.23 -12.58
CA GLU A 110 2.79 -0.31 -11.26
C GLU A 110 3.54 -1.64 -11.32
N ARG A 111 3.76 -2.18 -12.52
CA ARG A 111 4.21 -3.57 -12.73
C ARG A 111 5.51 -3.91 -12.00
N TYR A 112 6.38 -2.92 -11.80
CA TYR A 112 7.68 -3.09 -11.16
C TYR A 112 7.72 -2.55 -9.73
N PHE A 113 6.61 -2.01 -9.19
CA PHE A 113 6.59 -1.39 -7.87
C PHE A 113 7.03 -2.38 -6.77
N ASP A 114 6.42 -3.57 -6.72
CA ASP A 114 6.78 -4.58 -5.73
C ASP A 114 8.19 -5.16 -5.94
N LEU A 115 8.61 -5.29 -7.21
CA LEU A 115 9.94 -5.79 -7.54
C LEU A 115 11.04 -4.82 -7.08
N MET A 116 10.85 -3.53 -7.33
CA MET A 116 11.77 -2.48 -6.89
C MET A 116 11.88 -2.45 -5.37
N GLY A 117 10.78 -2.60 -4.63
CA GLY A 117 10.82 -2.73 -3.18
C GLY A 117 11.71 -3.89 -2.70
N SER A 118 11.55 -5.08 -3.29
CA SER A 118 12.41 -6.23 -2.95
C SER A 118 13.88 -6.02 -3.33
N LEU A 119 14.15 -5.40 -4.48
CA LEU A 119 15.50 -5.07 -4.93
C LEU A 119 16.19 -4.07 -3.99
N THR A 120 15.46 -3.07 -3.51
CA THR A 120 15.94 -2.09 -2.54
C THR A 120 16.33 -2.77 -1.24
N TYR A 121 15.50 -3.68 -0.70
CA TYR A 121 15.84 -4.46 0.50
C TYR A 121 17.13 -5.27 0.32
N LEU A 122 17.25 -6.01 -0.79
CA LEU A 122 18.42 -6.83 -1.09
C LEU A 122 19.68 -5.98 -1.21
N SER A 123 19.58 -4.83 -1.88
CA SER A 123 20.70 -3.91 -2.10
C SER A 123 21.15 -3.26 -0.80
N VAL A 124 20.22 -2.80 0.04
CA VAL A 124 20.54 -2.19 1.35
C VAL A 124 21.17 -3.21 2.30
N ILE A 125 20.67 -4.45 2.34
CA ILE A 125 21.30 -5.53 3.12
C ILE A 125 22.71 -5.83 2.62
N ALA A 126 22.92 -5.87 1.30
CA ALA A 126 24.24 -6.10 0.72
C ALA A 126 25.22 -4.97 1.08
N ILE A 127 24.80 -3.71 0.98
CA ILE A 127 25.60 -2.55 1.40
C ILE A 127 25.88 -2.61 2.91
N GLY A 128 24.87 -2.87 3.72
CA GLY A 128 24.98 -2.89 5.18
C GLY A 128 25.97 -3.94 5.69
N ILE A 129 25.96 -5.15 5.12
CA ILE A 129 26.93 -6.19 5.49
C ILE A 129 28.29 -5.94 4.84
N GLY A 130 28.34 -5.49 3.59
CA GLY A 130 29.59 -5.29 2.84
C GLY A 130 30.47 -4.17 3.40
N PHE A 131 29.86 -3.13 3.99
CA PHE A 131 30.57 -1.99 4.57
C PHE A 131 30.66 -2.00 6.10
N LYS A 132 30.13 -3.05 6.75
CA LYS A 132 30.29 -3.22 8.20
C LYS A 132 31.72 -3.70 8.50
N PRO A 133 32.49 -2.99 9.36
CA PRO A 133 33.88 -3.35 9.64
C PRO A 133 34.07 -4.79 10.11
N GLU A 134 33.18 -5.27 11.00
CA GLU A 134 33.19 -6.64 11.50
C GLU A 134 31.75 -7.18 11.61
N PRO A 135 31.26 -7.96 10.63
CA PRO A 135 29.94 -8.55 10.72
C PRO A 135 29.89 -9.66 11.77
N ASP A 136 29.14 -9.45 12.85
CA ASP A 136 28.84 -10.45 13.87
C ASP A 136 27.83 -11.50 13.34
N LEU A 137 27.88 -12.71 13.90
CA LEU A 137 27.01 -13.84 13.53
C LEU A 137 25.53 -13.43 13.47
N ARG A 138 25.08 -12.62 14.43
CA ARG A 138 23.70 -12.10 14.48
C ARG A 138 23.38 -11.27 13.23
N SER A 139 24.25 -10.34 12.82
CA SER A 139 24.00 -9.52 11.63
C SER A 139 24.00 -10.35 10.35
N THR A 140 24.90 -11.33 10.23
CA THR A 140 24.95 -12.25 9.08
C THR A 140 23.70 -13.13 9.01
N LEU A 141 23.23 -13.66 10.15
CA LEU A 141 21.98 -14.43 10.21
C LEU A 141 20.78 -13.57 9.81
N LEU A 142 20.66 -12.35 10.36
CA LEU A 142 19.58 -11.42 9.99
C LEU A 142 19.62 -11.08 8.50
N ALA A 143 20.80 -10.79 7.95
CA ALA A 143 20.97 -10.51 6.53
C ALA A 143 20.52 -11.71 5.66
N GLY A 144 20.90 -12.93 6.03
CA GLY A 144 20.46 -14.14 5.34
C GLY A 144 18.95 -14.33 5.38
N LEU A 145 18.33 -14.17 6.56
CA LEU A 145 16.88 -14.28 6.73
C LEU A 145 16.12 -13.23 5.92
N VAL A 146 16.54 -11.97 5.97
CA VAL A 146 15.93 -10.88 5.19
C VAL A 146 16.09 -11.12 3.70
N THR A 147 17.26 -11.59 3.26
CA THR A 147 17.53 -11.93 1.85
C THR A 147 16.57 -13.01 1.35
N ILE A 148 16.39 -14.09 2.11
CA ILE A 148 15.46 -15.18 1.77
C ILE A 148 14.03 -14.65 1.73
N TRP A 149 13.63 -13.89 2.74
CA TRP A 149 12.28 -13.32 2.84
C TRP A 149 11.97 -12.37 1.68
N ALA A 150 12.85 -11.40 1.41
CA ALA A 150 12.67 -10.41 0.35
C ALA A 150 12.63 -11.08 -1.03
N SER A 151 13.51 -12.05 -1.27
CA SER A 151 13.53 -12.81 -2.53
C SER A 151 12.24 -13.62 -2.73
N ARG A 152 11.78 -14.32 -1.69
CA ARG A 152 10.53 -15.10 -1.73
C ARG A 152 9.31 -14.21 -1.96
N LEU A 153 9.17 -13.16 -1.15
CA LEU A 153 8.01 -12.27 -1.21
C LEU A 153 7.99 -11.46 -2.51
N GLY A 154 9.12 -10.87 -2.91
CA GLY A 154 9.24 -10.12 -4.16
C GLY A 154 8.92 -10.96 -5.39
N THR A 155 9.46 -12.19 -5.45
CA THR A 155 9.16 -13.13 -6.54
C THR A 155 7.68 -13.49 -6.59
N PHE A 156 7.05 -13.76 -5.45
CA PHE A 156 5.62 -14.07 -5.37
C PHE A 156 4.75 -12.91 -5.88
N LEU A 157 5.00 -11.68 -5.39
CA LEU A 157 4.24 -10.49 -5.76
C LEU A 157 4.41 -10.14 -7.24
N PHE A 158 5.64 -10.18 -7.75
CA PHE A 158 5.91 -9.93 -9.17
C PHE A 158 5.23 -10.95 -10.07
N ARG A 159 5.25 -12.24 -9.70
CA ARG A 159 4.53 -13.29 -10.44
C ARG A 159 3.02 -13.05 -10.47
N ARG A 160 2.42 -12.60 -9.36
CA ARG A 160 1.00 -12.27 -9.29
C ARG A 160 0.64 -11.13 -10.23
N VAL A 161 1.36 -10.01 -10.15
CA VAL A 161 1.10 -8.83 -11.01
C VAL A 161 1.32 -9.16 -12.49
N ARG A 162 2.29 -10.02 -12.82
CA ARG A 162 2.48 -10.51 -14.20
C ARG A 162 1.33 -11.37 -14.71
N ALA A 163 0.70 -12.16 -13.84
CA ALA A 163 -0.42 -13.03 -14.21
C ALA A 163 -1.75 -12.28 -14.31
N GLU A 164 -2.03 -11.39 -13.36
CA GLU A 164 -3.27 -10.60 -13.29
C GLU A 164 -3.22 -9.34 -14.17
N GLY A 165 -2.03 -8.94 -14.61
CA GLY A 165 -1.78 -7.84 -15.55
C GLY A 165 -1.74 -6.46 -14.90
N LYS A 166 -2.57 -6.20 -13.89
CA LYS A 166 -2.62 -4.95 -13.11
C LYS A 166 -3.12 -5.16 -11.68
N ASP A 167 -2.78 -4.25 -10.77
CA ASP A 167 -3.40 -4.15 -9.44
C ASP A 167 -4.33 -2.93 -9.40
N GLY A 168 -5.64 -3.18 -9.27
CA GLY A 168 -6.67 -2.13 -9.26
C GLY A 168 -6.49 -1.07 -8.16
N ARG A 169 -5.74 -1.37 -7.08
CA ARG A 169 -5.42 -0.39 -6.02
C ARG A 169 -4.58 0.77 -6.54
N PHE A 170 -3.78 0.55 -7.57
CA PHE A 170 -2.90 1.56 -8.13
C PHE A 170 -3.59 2.46 -9.17
N ASP A 171 -4.79 2.12 -9.63
CA ASP A 171 -5.46 2.84 -10.72
C ASP A 171 -5.70 4.32 -10.38
N ALA A 172 -6.10 4.62 -9.13
CA ALA A 172 -6.26 6.00 -8.67
C ALA A 172 -4.92 6.68 -8.31
N ILE A 173 -3.95 5.92 -7.81
CA ILE A 173 -2.66 6.45 -7.31
C ILE A 173 -1.79 6.90 -8.49
N LYS A 174 -1.72 6.10 -9.56
CA LYS A 174 -0.90 6.34 -10.77
C LYS A 174 -1.22 7.66 -11.47
N GLN A 175 -2.42 8.22 -11.28
CA GLN A 175 -2.85 9.45 -11.95
C GLN A 175 -2.25 10.70 -11.29
N SER A 176 -2.16 10.72 -9.96
CA SER A 176 -1.65 11.85 -9.20
C SER A 176 -0.14 11.72 -8.95
N PHE A 177 0.63 12.71 -9.41
CA PHE A 177 2.08 12.77 -9.18
C PHE A 177 2.43 12.67 -7.70
N GLY A 178 1.83 13.51 -6.84
CA GLY A 178 2.14 13.55 -5.41
C GLY A 178 1.84 12.24 -4.68
N ARG A 179 0.69 11.59 -4.93
CA ARG A 179 0.36 10.33 -4.26
C ARG A 179 1.22 9.16 -4.75
N PHE A 180 1.56 9.15 -6.04
CA PHE A 180 2.45 8.13 -6.58
C PHE A 180 3.87 8.31 -6.03
N LEU A 181 4.41 9.53 -6.07
CA LEU A 181 5.73 9.84 -5.50
C LEU A 181 5.80 9.50 -4.01
N PHE A 182 4.74 9.81 -3.25
CA PHE A 182 4.65 9.46 -1.84
C PHE A 182 4.68 7.94 -1.62
N ALA A 183 3.94 7.16 -2.43
CA ALA A 183 3.97 5.70 -2.35
C ALA A 183 5.38 5.13 -2.65
N TRP A 184 6.05 5.64 -3.68
CA TRP A 184 7.42 5.21 -4.01
C TRP A 184 8.44 5.59 -2.92
N THR A 185 8.27 6.77 -2.32
CA THR A 185 9.16 7.25 -1.25
C THR A 185 8.94 6.44 0.03
N LEU A 186 7.69 6.23 0.45
CA LEU A 186 7.37 5.40 1.61
C LEU A 186 7.86 3.96 1.47
N GLN A 187 7.89 3.41 0.26
CA GLN A 187 8.42 2.06 0.03
C GLN A 187 9.95 1.98 0.24
N GLY A 188 10.67 3.10 0.12
CA GLY A 188 12.13 3.16 0.33
C GLY A 188 12.55 3.50 1.76
N VAL A 189 11.60 3.76 2.66
CA VAL A 189 11.81 4.03 4.09
C VAL A 189 11.69 2.74 4.87
#